data_AF-A0A2D4XQF2-F1
#
_entry.id   AF-A0A2D4XQF2-F1
#
_cell.length_a   1.000
_cell.length_b   1.000
_cell.length_c   1.000
_cell.angle_alpha   90.00
_cell.angle_beta   90.00
_cell.angle_gamma   90.00
#
_symmetry.space_group_name_H-M   'P 1'
#
loop_
_entity.id
_entity.type
_entity.pdbx_description
1 polymer ?
#
loop_
_entity_poly.entity_id
_entity_poly.type
_entity_poly.pdbx_seq_one_letter_code
_entity_poly.pdbx_strand_id
1 'polypeptide(L)'
;MSEADNVEVAVEATEAPARPEWLPEKFNTPEDLASSYSQLESKLGTSQEEMRKQLIDEFESAAIENRPASVGDYQVPENLDADLVNDNELFRWWANHAFENAYSQQEFEDGINMYAAALNANMPDLDAERTALGENADARIEAVDLWSQKFFPEEYQDAIMGLGASAKGIEALEFLMSQMSASSVGGNTAPIQPLNEADLQSMMKDERYWNPTKRDNAYVQKVQEGFSKLYR
;
A
#
# COMPACT_ATOMS: atom_id res chain seq x y z
N MET A 1 49.65 -46.91 -102.03
CA MET A 1 49.46 -47.40 -100.65
C MET A 1 49.72 -46.20 -99.77
N SER A 2 48.66 -45.44 -99.45
CA SER A 2 47.88 -45.55 -98.20
C SER A 2 48.75 -45.05 -97.04
N GLU A 3 48.40 -44.09 -96.20
CA GLU A 3 47.15 -43.42 -95.83
C GLU A 3 47.59 -42.42 -94.75
N ALA A 4 47.14 -41.18 -94.81
CA ALA A 4 47.15 -40.27 -93.66
C ALA A 4 46.20 -39.12 -93.98
N ASP A 5 44.92 -39.42 -93.77
CA ASP A 5 43.85 -38.46 -93.59
C ASP A 5 44.21 -37.57 -92.39
N ASN A 6 44.53 -36.31 -92.65
CA ASN A 6 44.73 -35.31 -91.60
C ASN A 6 43.54 -34.35 -91.63
N VAL A 7 42.47 -34.80 -90.98
CA VAL A 7 41.31 -33.99 -90.63
C VAL A 7 41.79 -32.89 -89.66
N GLU A 8 42.00 -31.69 -90.18
CA GLU A 8 42.08 -30.48 -89.36
C GLU A 8 40.69 -30.23 -88.76
N VAL A 9 40.52 -30.69 -87.53
CA VAL A 9 39.39 -30.32 -86.67
C VAL A 9 39.52 -28.83 -86.36
N ALA A 10 38.56 -28.05 -86.86
CA ALA A 10 38.37 -26.66 -86.50
C ALA A 10 38.33 -26.51 -84.97
N VAL A 11 39.29 -25.78 -84.43
CA VAL A 11 39.22 -25.30 -83.05
C VAL A 11 38.33 -24.07 -83.07
N GLU A 12 37.06 -24.24 -82.72
CA GLU A 12 36.15 -23.13 -82.41
C GLU A 12 36.82 -22.23 -81.37
N ALA A 13 37.02 -20.96 -81.73
CA ALA A 13 37.28 -19.91 -80.78
C ALA A 13 36.07 -19.82 -79.85
N THR A 14 36.24 -20.21 -78.60
CA THR A 14 35.26 -20.00 -77.54
C THR A 14 35.17 -18.51 -77.28
N GLU A 15 34.18 -17.87 -77.91
CA GLU A 15 33.77 -16.51 -77.62
C GLU A 15 33.38 -16.43 -76.14
N ALA A 16 34.03 -15.53 -75.40
CA ALA A 16 33.67 -15.28 -74.00
C ALA A 16 32.19 -14.88 -73.91
N PRO A 17 31.42 -15.39 -72.93
CA PRO A 17 30.00 -15.10 -72.84
C PRO A 17 29.78 -13.59 -72.72
N ALA A 18 29.09 -13.01 -73.71
CA ALA A 18 28.75 -11.60 -73.73
C ALA A 18 27.90 -11.24 -72.50
N ARG A 19 28.17 -10.05 -71.92
CA ARG A 19 27.49 -9.58 -70.71
C ARG A 19 25.97 -9.61 -70.90
N PRO A 20 25.19 -10.16 -69.95
CA PRO A 20 23.73 -10.23 -70.10
C PRO A 20 23.12 -8.82 -70.17
N GLU A 21 22.15 -8.61 -71.07
CA GLU A 21 21.50 -7.29 -71.25
C GLU A 21 20.72 -6.82 -70.02
N TRP A 22 20.28 -7.75 -69.16
CA TRP A 22 19.60 -7.42 -67.91
C TRP A 22 20.56 -6.95 -66.80
N LEU A 23 21.87 -7.20 -66.94
CA LEU A 23 22.86 -6.83 -65.93
C LEU A 23 23.15 -5.32 -66.03
N PRO A 24 22.91 -4.54 -64.96
CA PRO A 24 23.16 -3.10 -64.98
C PRO A 24 24.60 -2.78 -65.36
N GLU A 25 24.83 -1.71 -66.12
CA GLU A 25 26.17 -1.28 -66.57
C GLU A 25 27.19 -1.05 -65.46
N LYS A 26 26.72 -0.92 -64.22
CA LYS A 26 27.54 -0.75 -63.02
C LYS A 26 28.24 -2.04 -62.56
N PHE A 27 27.85 -3.20 -63.08
CA PHE A 27 28.40 -4.50 -62.69
C PHE A 27 28.97 -5.23 -63.91
N ASN A 28 30.15 -5.82 -63.76
CA ASN A 28 30.82 -6.52 -64.85
C ASN A 28 30.31 -7.96 -64.99
N THR A 29 29.89 -8.57 -63.87
CA THR A 29 29.36 -9.94 -63.81
C THR A 29 28.12 -10.05 -62.90
N PRO A 30 27.26 -11.07 -63.08
CA PRO A 30 26.18 -11.39 -62.14
C PRO A 30 26.66 -11.62 -60.70
N GLU A 31 27.86 -12.18 -60.53
CA GLU A 31 28.51 -12.39 -59.23
C GLU A 31 28.85 -11.06 -58.54
N ASP A 32 29.23 -10.02 -59.30
CA ASP A 32 29.47 -8.68 -58.74
C ASP A 32 28.19 -8.06 -58.17
N LEU A 33 27.04 -8.30 -58.80
CA LEU A 33 25.75 -7.85 -58.30
C LEU A 33 25.40 -8.54 -56.99
N ALA A 34 25.53 -9.87 -56.92
CA ALA A 34 25.29 -10.65 -55.71
C ALA A 34 26.24 -10.25 -54.56
N SER A 35 27.52 -10.03 -54.88
CA SER A 35 28.52 -9.54 -53.92
C SER A 35 28.17 -8.16 -53.38
N SER A 36 27.64 -7.27 -54.22
CA SER A 36 27.22 -5.92 -53.81
C SER A 36 26.02 -5.95 -52.87
N TYR A 37 25.04 -6.84 -53.10
CA TYR A 37 23.94 -7.05 -52.16
C TYR A 37 24.41 -7.63 -50.84
N SER A 38 25.28 -8.65 -50.87
CA SER A 38 25.84 -9.24 -49.64
C SER A 38 26.65 -8.23 -48.82
N GLN A 39 27.43 -7.36 -49.48
CA GLN A 39 28.15 -6.27 -48.82
C GLN A 39 27.20 -5.22 -48.24
N LEU A 40 26.10 -4.90 -48.91
CA LEU A 40 25.08 -4.00 -48.39
C LEU A 40 24.37 -4.58 -47.16
N GLU A 41 23.99 -5.85 -47.19
CA GLU A 41 23.39 -6.54 -46.04
C GLU A 41 24.37 -6.58 -44.86
N SER A 42 25.63 -6.89 -45.11
CA SER A 42 26.68 -6.89 -44.09
C SER A 42 26.91 -5.49 -43.51
N LYS A 43 27.00 -4.46 -44.35
CA LYS A 43 27.14 -3.06 -43.90
C LYS A 43 25.91 -2.56 -43.15
N LEU A 44 24.71 -2.93 -43.59
CA LEU A 44 23.47 -2.55 -42.93
C LEU A 44 23.35 -3.23 -41.56
N GLY A 45 23.68 -4.52 -41.47
CA GLY A 45 23.71 -5.25 -40.21
C GLY A 45 24.76 -4.70 -39.23
N THR A 46 25.97 -4.42 -39.73
CA THR A 46 27.05 -3.81 -38.92
C THR A 46 26.66 -2.41 -38.47
N SER A 47 26.09 -1.59 -39.36
CA SER A 47 25.64 -0.23 -39.05
C SER A 47 24.49 -0.23 -38.04
N GLN A 48 23.56 -1.19 -38.11
CA GLN A 48 22.50 -1.32 -37.11
C GLN A 48 23.06 -1.67 -35.72
N GLU A 49 24.04 -2.57 -35.65
CA GLU A 49 24.66 -2.95 -34.38
C GLU A 49 25.51 -1.81 -33.81
N GLU A 50 26.26 -1.09 -34.66
CA GLU A 50 27.00 0.12 -34.28
C GLU A 50 26.07 1.24 -33.79
N MET A 51 24.94 1.48 -34.47
CA MET A 51 23.94 2.46 -34.02
C MET A 51 23.29 2.06 -32.69
N ARG A 52 22.96 0.78 -32.48
CA ARG A 52 22.48 0.31 -31.18
C ARG A 52 23.50 0.56 -30.09
N LYS A 53 24.76 0.23 -30.35
CA LYS A 53 25.84 0.42 -29.39
C LYS A 53 26.03 1.90 -29.04
N GLN A 54 26.04 2.78 -30.05
CA GLN A 54 26.11 4.22 -29.83
C GLN A 54 24.93 4.74 -29.00
N LEU A 55 23.71 4.26 -29.29
CA LEU A 55 22.52 4.65 -28.53
C LEU A 55 22.57 4.19 -27.07
N ILE A 56 23.07 2.98 -26.82
CA ILE A 56 23.27 2.46 -25.46
C ILE A 56 24.34 3.28 -24.73
N ASP A 57 25.50 3.52 -25.37
CA ASP A 57 26.58 4.32 -24.79
C ASP A 57 26.13 5.76 -24.46
N GLU A 58 25.31 6.36 -25.32
CA GLU A 58 24.73 7.70 -25.12
C GLU A 58 23.72 7.71 -23.96
N PHE A 59 22.87 6.67 -23.87
CA PHE A 59 21.91 6.52 -22.78
C PHE A 59 22.61 6.29 -21.44
N GLU A 60 23.63 5.43 -21.39
CA GLU A 60 24.45 5.20 -20.19
C GLU A 60 25.16 6.48 -19.76
N SER A 61 25.73 7.23 -20.71
CA SER A 61 26.42 8.49 -20.41
C SER A 61 25.46 9.54 -19.85
N ALA A 62 24.28 9.70 -20.47
CA ALA A 62 23.25 10.63 -20.01
C ALA A 62 22.68 10.24 -18.64
N ALA A 63 22.55 8.94 -18.38
CA ALA A 63 22.07 8.43 -17.11
C ALA A 63 23.09 8.63 -15.98
N ILE A 64 24.39 8.48 -16.26
CA ILE A 64 25.46 8.79 -15.29
C ILE A 64 25.52 10.30 -14.99
N GLU A 65 25.28 11.16 -15.99
CA GLU A 65 25.33 12.63 -15.81
C GLU A 65 24.24 13.14 -14.85
N ASN A 66 23.04 12.54 -14.89
CA ASN A 66 21.91 13.00 -14.10
C ASN A 66 21.74 12.26 -12.75
N ARG A 67 22.54 11.21 -12.50
CA ARG A 67 22.50 10.40 -11.28
C ARG A 67 23.48 10.92 -10.22
N PRO A 68 23.12 10.86 -8.92
CA PRO A 68 24.08 11.08 -7.83
C PRO A 68 25.27 10.09 -7.83
N ALA A 69 26.40 10.52 -7.23
CA ALA A 69 27.67 9.80 -7.26
C ALA A 69 27.63 8.48 -6.48
N SER A 70 26.85 8.42 -5.39
CA SER A 70 26.63 7.23 -4.58
C SER A 70 25.15 7.09 -4.18
N VAL A 71 24.77 5.88 -3.78
CA VAL A 71 23.43 5.58 -3.23
C VAL A 71 23.06 6.51 -2.06
N GLY A 72 24.04 6.97 -1.28
CA GLY A 72 23.82 7.84 -0.13
C GLY A 72 23.70 9.33 -0.47
N ASP A 73 23.96 9.72 -1.72
CA ASP A 73 23.90 11.12 -2.14
C ASP A 73 22.50 11.54 -2.61
N TYR A 74 21.55 10.59 -2.68
CA TYR A 74 20.16 10.91 -2.91
C TYR A 74 19.59 11.72 -1.74
N GLN A 75 19.04 12.88 -2.05
CA GLN A 75 18.45 13.75 -1.03
C GLN A 75 17.00 13.34 -0.77
N VAL A 76 16.60 13.35 0.50
CA VAL A 76 15.21 13.17 0.92
C VAL A 76 14.44 14.46 0.62
N PRO A 77 13.26 14.39 -0.01
CA PRO A 77 12.38 15.56 -0.19
C PRO A 77 12.08 16.29 1.13
N GLU A 78 12.07 17.64 1.11
CA GLU A 78 11.87 18.48 2.32
C GLU A 78 10.51 18.26 3.03
N ASN A 79 9.51 17.73 2.31
CA ASN A 79 8.19 17.39 2.84
C ASN A 79 8.16 16.09 3.66
N LEU A 80 9.29 15.39 3.79
CA LEU A 80 9.41 14.15 4.54
C LEU A 80 10.41 14.31 5.68
N ASP A 81 10.07 13.70 6.81
CA ASP A 81 10.96 13.66 7.97
C ASP A 81 12.13 12.72 7.68
N ALA A 82 13.33 13.30 7.52
CA ALA A 82 14.55 12.57 7.18
C ALA A 82 14.89 11.46 8.20
N ASP A 83 14.49 11.60 9.47
CA ASP A 83 14.76 10.60 10.50
C ASP A 83 13.84 9.37 10.36
N LEU A 84 12.57 9.57 9.95
CA LEU A 84 11.64 8.46 9.65
C LEU A 84 11.97 7.75 8.34
N VAL A 85 12.65 8.44 7.43
CA VAL A 85 12.96 7.96 6.08
C VAL A 85 14.23 7.09 6.06
N ASN A 86 15.28 7.48 6.78
CA ASN A 86 16.57 6.77 6.76
C ASN A 86 16.53 5.37 7.41
N ASP A 87 15.65 5.17 8.40
CA ASP A 87 15.47 3.87 9.07
C ASP A 87 14.50 2.94 8.33
N ASN A 88 13.89 3.39 7.23
CA ASN A 88 12.90 2.62 6.48
C ASN A 88 13.57 1.70 5.42
N GLU A 89 13.35 0.39 5.51
CA GLU A 89 13.88 -0.59 4.54
C GLU A 89 13.44 -0.29 3.09
N LEU A 90 12.22 0.21 2.89
CA LEU A 90 11.70 0.56 1.57
C LEU A 90 12.46 1.74 0.97
N PHE A 91 12.82 2.73 1.77
CA PHE A 91 13.60 3.88 1.29
C PHE A 91 15.00 3.45 0.87
N ARG A 92 15.66 2.62 1.69
CA ARG A 92 16.97 2.06 1.34
C ARG A 92 16.89 1.20 0.08
N TRP A 93 15.85 0.39 -0.06
CA TRP A 93 15.60 -0.38 -1.27
C TRP A 93 15.40 0.54 -2.49
N TRP A 94 14.60 1.59 -2.36
CA TRP A 94 14.33 2.54 -3.43
C TRP A 94 15.59 3.31 -3.85
N ALA A 95 16.41 3.75 -2.91
CA ALA A 95 17.70 4.40 -3.19
C ALA A 95 18.65 3.47 -3.95
N ASN A 96 18.73 2.19 -3.56
CA ASN A 96 19.51 1.20 -4.31
C ASN A 96 18.94 0.97 -5.71
N HIS A 97 17.62 0.83 -5.83
CA HIS A 97 16.95 0.61 -7.11
C HIS A 97 17.14 1.81 -8.07
N ALA A 98 16.98 3.03 -7.57
CA ALA A 98 17.22 4.26 -8.31
C ALA A 98 18.68 4.35 -8.78
N PHE A 99 19.63 3.98 -7.91
CA PHE A 99 21.04 3.95 -8.27
C PHE A 99 21.35 2.90 -9.35
N GLU A 100 20.82 1.68 -9.21
CA GLU A 100 21.01 0.57 -10.18
C GLU A 100 20.41 0.88 -11.55
N ASN A 101 19.26 1.57 -11.60
CA ASN A 101 18.59 1.96 -12.84
C ASN A 101 19.04 3.33 -13.36
N ALA A 102 20.03 3.95 -12.70
CA ALA A 102 20.58 5.26 -13.05
C ALA A 102 19.52 6.38 -13.12
N TYR A 103 18.58 6.37 -12.20
CA TYR A 103 17.58 7.42 -12.04
C TYR A 103 18.19 8.70 -11.51
N SER A 104 17.68 9.81 -12.04
CA SER A 104 18.01 11.14 -11.58
C SER A 104 17.48 11.43 -10.18
N GLN A 105 18.00 12.49 -9.56
CA GLN A 105 17.48 12.98 -8.27
C GLN A 105 15.98 13.31 -8.37
N GLN A 106 15.55 13.92 -9.48
CA GLN A 106 14.14 14.29 -9.67
C GLN A 106 13.23 13.05 -9.74
N GLU A 107 13.61 12.01 -10.49
CA GLU A 107 12.82 10.78 -10.58
C GLU A 107 12.75 10.04 -9.22
N PHE A 108 13.85 10.10 -8.46
CA PHE A 108 13.89 9.58 -7.10
C PHE A 108 12.90 10.31 -6.18
N GLU A 109 12.91 11.65 -6.20
CA GLU A 109 11.99 12.49 -5.43
C GLU A 109 10.53 12.27 -5.85
N ASP A 110 10.24 12.20 -7.16
CA ASP A 110 8.90 11.95 -7.68
C ASP A 110 8.34 10.61 -7.18
N GLY A 111 9.15 9.54 -7.21
CA GLY A 111 8.76 8.23 -6.71
C GLY A 111 8.43 8.25 -5.21
N ILE A 112 9.25 8.95 -4.42
CA ILE A 112 9.02 9.11 -2.98
C ILE A 112 7.78 9.95 -2.70
N ASN A 113 7.59 11.05 -3.43
CA ASN A 113 6.43 11.93 -3.27
C ASN A 113 5.13 11.21 -3.63
N MET A 114 5.12 10.37 -4.67
CA MET A 114 3.96 9.54 -5.01
C MET A 114 3.63 8.56 -3.89
N TYR A 115 4.64 7.90 -3.32
CA TYR A 115 4.45 6.96 -2.22
C TYR A 115 3.98 7.68 -0.93
N ALA A 116 4.61 8.81 -0.59
CA ALA A 116 4.21 9.66 0.51
C ALA A 116 2.76 10.16 0.35
N ALA A 117 2.38 10.57 -0.86
CA ALA A 117 1.01 10.94 -1.17
C ALA A 117 0.04 9.77 -1.01
N ALA A 118 0.42 8.54 -1.40
CA ALA A 118 -0.41 7.36 -1.22
C ALA A 118 -0.57 6.95 0.26
N LEU A 119 0.50 7.06 1.05
CA LEU A 119 0.43 6.84 2.50
C LEU A 119 -0.42 7.90 3.20
N ASN A 120 -0.21 9.18 2.87
CA ASN A 120 -0.98 10.28 3.43
C ASN A 120 -2.44 10.25 2.97
N ALA A 121 -2.75 9.78 1.76
CA ALA A 121 -4.13 9.63 1.30
C ALA A 121 -4.93 8.62 2.13
N ASN A 122 -4.25 7.68 2.81
CA ASN A 122 -4.87 6.74 3.74
C ASN A 122 -4.85 7.22 5.19
N MET A 123 -4.16 8.33 5.50
CA MET A 123 -4.19 8.95 6.82
C MET A 123 -5.35 9.96 6.88
N PRO A 124 -6.17 9.93 7.94
CA PRO A 124 -7.18 10.97 8.16
C PRO A 124 -6.50 12.34 8.28
N ASP A 125 -6.97 13.31 7.50
CA ASP A 125 -6.59 14.71 7.67
C ASP A 125 -7.24 15.25 8.95
N LEU A 126 -6.51 15.22 10.06
CA LEU A 126 -7.03 15.57 11.38
C LEU A 126 -7.60 16.99 11.44
N ASP A 127 -7.07 17.94 10.66
CA ASP A 127 -7.56 19.32 10.62
C ASP A 127 -8.88 19.41 9.84
N ALA A 128 -8.98 18.69 8.71
CA ALA A 128 -10.24 18.58 7.97
C ALA A 128 -11.32 17.83 8.78
N GLU A 129 -10.95 16.74 9.47
CA GLU A 129 -11.85 15.96 10.32
C GLU A 129 -12.32 16.79 11.53
N ARG A 130 -11.43 17.55 12.18
CA ARG A 130 -11.80 18.51 13.22
C ARG A 130 -12.76 19.57 12.71
N THR A 131 -12.54 20.09 11.51
CA THR A 131 -13.45 21.05 10.87
C THR A 131 -14.81 20.42 10.60
N ALA A 132 -14.86 19.17 10.15
CA ALA A 132 -16.10 18.43 9.91
C ALA A 132 -16.90 18.16 11.20
N LEU A 133 -16.24 18.05 12.34
CA LEU A 133 -16.85 17.94 13.67
C LEU A 133 -17.52 19.25 14.15
N GLY A 134 -17.22 20.38 13.52
CA GLY A 134 -17.82 21.69 13.79
C GLY A 134 -17.20 22.45 14.97
N GLU A 135 -17.81 23.59 15.35
CA GLU A 135 -17.22 24.52 16.34
C GLU A 135 -16.95 23.92 17.72
N ASN A 136 -17.62 22.82 18.08
CA ASN A 136 -17.41 22.10 19.35
C ASN A 136 -16.49 20.88 19.22
N ALA A 137 -15.71 20.77 18.14
CA ALA A 137 -14.85 19.61 17.88
C ALA A 137 -13.96 19.26 19.09
N ASP A 138 -13.27 20.25 19.67
CA ASP A 138 -12.39 20.04 20.82
C ASP A 138 -13.14 19.43 22.02
N ALA A 139 -14.26 20.04 22.39
CA ALA A 139 -15.07 19.58 23.52
C ALA A 139 -15.69 18.19 23.28
N ARG A 140 -16.05 17.87 22.03
CA ARG A 140 -16.59 16.57 21.63
C ARG A 140 -15.51 15.47 21.69
N ILE A 141 -14.32 15.77 21.16
CA ILE A 141 -13.17 14.86 21.21
C ILE A 141 -12.78 14.58 22.67
N GLU A 142 -12.67 15.63 23.49
CA GLU A 142 -12.35 15.49 24.93
C GLU A 142 -13.43 14.69 25.68
N ALA A 143 -14.71 14.92 25.40
CA ALA A 143 -15.80 14.16 26.00
C ALA A 143 -15.73 12.66 25.65
N VAL A 144 -15.42 12.33 24.40
CA VAL A 144 -15.25 10.94 23.94
C VAL A 144 -14.00 10.30 24.55
N ASP A 145 -12.89 11.03 24.67
CA ASP A 145 -11.67 10.54 25.30
C ASP A 145 -11.88 10.20 26.78
N LEU A 146 -12.44 11.12 27.56
CA LEU A 146 -12.77 10.90 28.98
C LEU A 146 -13.77 9.76 29.17
N TRP A 147 -14.74 9.64 28.27
CA TRP A 147 -15.69 8.53 28.28
C TRP A 147 -15.00 7.20 27.93
N SER A 148 -14.12 7.17 26.93
CA SER A 148 -13.34 5.99 26.55
C SER A 148 -12.53 5.46 27.71
N GLN A 149 -11.77 6.33 28.38
CA GLN A 149 -10.95 5.98 29.54
C GLN A 149 -11.77 5.43 30.71
N LYS A 150 -13.03 5.89 30.84
CA LYS A 150 -13.93 5.46 31.92
C LYS A 150 -14.60 4.11 31.65
N PHE A 151 -14.93 3.80 30.40
CA PHE A 151 -15.77 2.64 30.04
C PHE A 151 -15.00 1.50 29.39
N PHE A 152 -13.82 1.77 28.82
CA PHE A 152 -13.00 0.76 28.16
C PHE A 152 -11.68 0.56 28.89
N PRO A 153 -11.25 -0.70 29.11
CA PRO A 153 -9.91 -1.02 29.57
C PRO A 153 -8.81 -0.41 28.69
N GLU A 154 -7.63 -0.21 29.28
CA GLU A 154 -6.47 0.40 28.61
C GLU A 154 -6.04 -0.32 27.33
N GLU A 155 -6.21 -1.66 27.28
CA GLU A 155 -5.89 -2.49 26.12
C GLU A 155 -6.67 -2.16 24.84
N TYR A 156 -7.79 -1.43 24.95
CA TYR A 156 -8.61 -1.02 23.82
C TYR A 156 -8.42 0.46 23.44
N GLN A 157 -7.64 1.23 24.18
CA GLN A 157 -7.50 2.67 23.96
C GLN A 157 -6.90 2.98 22.59
N ASP A 158 -5.93 2.21 22.12
CA ASP A 158 -5.35 2.38 20.78
C ASP A 158 -6.38 2.18 19.67
N ALA A 159 -7.27 1.20 19.82
CA ALA A 159 -8.33 0.93 18.84
C ALA A 159 -9.38 2.05 18.84
N ILE A 160 -9.70 2.60 20.02
CA ILE A 160 -10.67 3.70 20.16
C ILE A 160 -10.06 5.00 19.63
N MET A 161 -8.78 5.25 19.87
CA MET A 161 -8.05 6.39 19.33
C MET A 161 -8.00 6.33 17.79
N GLY A 162 -7.78 5.14 17.21
CA GLY A 162 -7.86 4.93 15.77
C GLY A 162 -9.24 5.25 15.19
N LEU A 163 -10.32 4.88 15.90
CA LEU A 163 -11.68 5.25 15.51
C LEU A 163 -11.90 6.77 15.67
N GLY A 164 -11.45 7.36 16.78
CA GLY A 164 -11.56 8.78 17.11
C GLY A 164 -10.72 9.71 16.22
N ALA A 165 -9.84 9.17 15.37
CA ALA A 165 -9.07 9.94 14.40
C ALA A 165 -9.92 10.53 13.25
N SER A 166 -11.20 10.15 13.13
CA SER A 166 -12.12 10.68 12.12
C SER A 166 -13.38 11.29 12.76
N ALA A 167 -13.97 12.28 12.10
CA ALA A 167 -15.21 12.91 12.53
C ALA A 167 -16.36 11.90 12.64
N LYS A 168 -16.45 10.98 11.67
CA LYS A 168 -17.45 9.91 11.68
C LYS A 168 -17.23 8.89 12.80
N GLY A 169 -15.98 8.62 13.15
CA GLY A 169 -15.66 7.77 14.28
C GLY A 169 -16.01 8.42 15.62
N ILE A 170 -15.73 9.72 15.80
CA ILE A 170 -16.20 10.48 16.97
C ILE A 170 -17.73 10.48 17.05
N GLU A 171 -18.45 10.73 15.94
CA GLU A 171 -19.93 10.65 15.92
C GLU A 171 -20.44 9.25 16.29
N ALA A 172 -19.78 8.18 15.84
CA ALA A 172 -20.13 6.81 16.20
C ALA A 172 -19.90 6.53 17.69
N LEU A 173 -18.80 7.01 18.26
CA LEU A 173 -18.51 6.89 19.69
C LEU A 173 -19.50 7.69 20.54
N GLU A 174 -19.86 8.89 20.12
CA GLU A 174 -20.90 9.69 20.78
C GLU A 174 -22.27 9.00 20.72
N PHE A 175 -22.61 8.37 19.60
CA PHE A 175 -23.82 7.56 19.50
C PHE A 175 -23.80 6.42 20.51
N LEU A 176 -22.69 5.68 20.62
CA LEU A 176 -22.53 4.61 21.62
C LEU A 176 -22.62 5.15 23.06
N MET A 177 -21.98 6.28 23.34
CA MET A 177 -22.08 6.98 24.63
C MET A 177 -23.53 7.36 24.96
N SER A 178 -24.29 7.84 23.97
CA SER A 178 -25.71 8.20 24.13
C SER A 178 -26.58 6.97 24.41
N GLN A 179 -26.31 5.82 23.76
CA GLN A 179 -27.06 4.58 23.96
C GLN A 179 -26.78 3.97 25.34
N MET A 180 -25.53 3.99 25.78
CA MET A 180 -25.15 3.51 27.11
C MET A 180 -25.68 4.42 28.23
N SER A 181 -25.60 5.74 28.07
CA SER A 181 -26.19 6.67 29.04
C SER A 181 -27.73 6.55 29.08
N ALA A 182 -28.39 6.41 27.93
CA ALA A 182 -29.84 6.16 27.87
C ALA A 182 -30.23 4.83 28.53
N SER A 183 -29.42 3.78 28.36
CA SER A 183 -29.61 2.49 29.03
C SER A 183 -29.39 2.57 30.55
N SER A 184 -28.51 3.45 31.02
CA SER A 184 -28.33 3.71 32.47
C SER A 184 -29.51 4.49 33.09
N VAL A 185 -30.20 5.32 32.31
CA VAL A 185 -31.40 6.08 32.74
C VAL A 185 -32.67 5.24 32.60
N GLY A 186 -32.72 4.29 31.65
CA GLY A 186 -33.83 3.35 31.44
C GLY A 186 -33.68 1.98 32.12
N GLY A 187 -32.56 1.72 32.78
CA GLY A 187 -32.15 0.37 33.18
C GLY A 187 -31.68 0.28 34.63
N ASN A 188 -32.53 0.67 35.58
CA ASN A 188 -32.49 0.10 36.93
C ASN A 188 -33.65 -0.89 37.14
N THR A 189 -33.92 -1.74 36.15
CA THR A 189 -34.34 -3.11 36.44
C THR A 189 -33.11 -3.99 36.30
N ALA A 190 -32.22 -3.91 37.28
CA ALA A 190 -31.45 -5.10 37.63
C ALA A 190 -32.47 -6.27 37.68
N PRO A 191 -32.19 -7.43 37.09
CA PRO A 191 -33.04 -8.59 37.37
C PRO A 191 -33.08 -8.68 38.89
N ILE A 192 -34.28 -8.57 39.47
CA ILE A 192 -34.46 -8.79 40.89
C ILE A 192 -33.97 -10.22 41.07
N GLN A 193 -32.73 -10.37 41.55
CA GLN A 193 -32.22 -11.68 41.94
C GLN A 193 -33.29 -12.21 42.91
N PRO A 194 -33.92 -13.35 42.61
CA PRO A 194 -34.92 -13.89 43.52
C PRO A 194 -34.23 -14.03 44.87
N LEU A 195 -34.77 -13.39 45.91
CA LEU A 195 -34.20 -13.44 47.25
C LEU A 195 -33.93 -14.90 47.60
N ASN A 196 -32.66 -15.25 47.80
CA ASN A 196 -32.28 -16.59 48.19
C ASN A 196 -32.46 -16.76 49.70
N GLU A 197 -32.34 -17.99 50.18
CA GLU A 197 -32.53 -18.31 51.59
C GLU A 197 -31.57 -17.52 52.51
N ALA A 198 -30.31 -17.35 52.09
CA ALA A 198 -29.30 -16.62 52.86
C ALA A 198 -29.64 -15.14 53.01
N ASP A 199 -30.18 -14.52 51.95
CA ASP A 199 -30.63 -13.12 51.97
C ASP A 199 -31.80 -12.93 52.93
N LEU A 200 -32.78 -13.84 52.92
CA LEU A 200 -33.92 -13.79 53.83
C LEU A 200 -33.52 -14.02 55.29
N GLN A 201 -32.60 -14.94 55.55
CA GLN A 201 -32.02 -15.14 56.88
C GLN A 201 -31.25 -13.91 57.36
N SER A 202 -30.56 -13.20 56.46
CA SER A 202 -29.92 -11.93 56.77
C SER A 202 -30.94 -10.85 57.12
N MET A 203 -32.05 -10.77 56.37
CA MET A 203 -33.15 -9.84 56.66
C MET A 203 -33.80 -10.11 58.03
N MET A 204 -33.83 -11.35 58.51
CA MET A 204 -34.34 -11.65 59.87
C MET A 204 -33.46 -11.06 61.00
N LYS A 205 -32.18 -10.77 60.72
CA LYS A 205 -31.25 -10.15 61.69
C LYS A 205 -31.42 -8.63 61.79
N ASP A 206 -32.10 -8.01 60.82
CA ASP A 206 -32.38 -6.57 60.81
C ASP A 206 -33.29 -6.20 61.99
N GLU A 207 -32.99 -5.07 62.65
CA GLU A 207 -33.78 -4.56 63.78
C GLU A 207 -35.26 -4.36 63.42
N ARG A 208 -35.56 -4.07 62.15
CA ARG A 208 -36.93 -3.92 61.63
C ARG A 208 -37.73 -5.21 61.66
N TYR A 209 -37.08 -6.37 61.78
CA TYR A 209 -37.73 -7.67 61.87
C TYR A 209 -38.09 -8.04 63.32
N TRP A 210 -37.15 -7.90 64.26
CA TRP A 210 -37.29 -8.46 65.62
C TRP A 210 -37.47 -7.42 66.75
N ASN A 211 -37.08 -6.15 66.56
CA ASN A 211 -37.08 -5.16 67.65
C ASN A 211 -38.50 -4.60 67.87
N PRO A 212 -39.14 -4.78 69.05
CA PRO A 212 -40.52 -4.34 69.29
C PRO A 212 -40.79 -2.85 69.06
N THR A 213 -39.77 -2.00 69.22
CA THR A 213 -39.91 -0.54 69.08
C THR A 213 -39.65 -0.06 67.65
N LYS A 214 -38.94 -0.84 66.82
CA LYS A 214 -38.57 -0.50 65.44
C LYS A 214 -39.14 -1.44 64.39
N ARG A 215 -40.01 -2.36 64.82
CA ARG A 215 -40.58 -3.40 63.96
C ARG A 215 -41.43 -2.81 62.85
N ASP A 216 -41.14 -3.19 61.62
CA ASP A 216 -41.92 -2.81 60.45
C ASP A 216 -42.71 -4.03 59.96
N ASN A 217 -44.05 -3.94 60.02
CA ASN A 217 -44.94 -5.01 59.58
C ASN A 217 -44.79 -5.34 58.08
N ALA A 218 -44.52 -4.35 57.23
CA ALA A 218 -44.32 -4.57 55.80
C ALA A 218 -42.99 -5.31 55.54
N TYR A 219 -41.96 -4.99 56.31
CA TYR A 219 -40.67 -5.69 56.24
C TYR A 219 -40.79 -7.16 56.68
N VAL A 220 -41.53 -7.42 57.75
CA VAL A 220 -41.80 -8.79 58.23
C VAL A 220 -42.58 -9.61 57.20
N GLN A 221 -43.62 -9.02 56.57
CA GLN A 221 -44.39 -9.67 55.51
C GLN A 221 -43.50 -10.01 54.30
N LYS A 222 -42.63 -9.09 53.88
CA LYS A 222 -41.69 -9.32 52.77
C LYS A 222 -40.76 -10.53 53.02
N VAL A 223 -40.26 -10.68 54.24
CA VAL A 223 -39.42 -11.82 54.62
C VAL A 223 -40.23 -13.13 54.63
N GLN A 224 -41.45 -13.11 55.19
CA GLN A 224 -42.33 -14.28 55.24
C GLN A 224 -42.77 -14.75 53.86
N GLU A 225 -43.13 -13.82 52.97
CA GLU A 225 -43.48 -14.11 51.58
C GLU A 225 -42.29 -14.65 50.79
N GLY A 226 -41.07 -14.14 51.06
CA GLY A 226 -39.84 -14.67 50.48
C GLY A 226 -39.64 -16.15 50.82
N PHE A 227 -39.75 -16.51 52.10
CA PHE A 227 -39.64 -17.90 52.53
C PHE A 227 -40.77 -18.77 51.99
N SER A 228 -42.01 -18.25 51.97
CA SER A 228 -43.14 -18.97 51.40
C SER A 228 -42.98 -19.24 49.91
N LYS A 229 -42.28 -18.40 49.16
CA LYS A 229 -42.02 -18.60 47.72
C LYS A 229 -40.86 -19.58 47.46
N LEU A 230 -39.87 -19.64 48.34
CA LEU A 230 -38.73 -20.57 48.21
C LEU A 230 -39.10 -22.03 48.55
N TYR A 231 -40.08 -22.25 49.42
CA TYR A 231 -40.47 -23.59 49.89
C TYR A 231 -41.88 -24.01 49.49
N ARG A 232 -42.45 -23.43 48.43
CA ARG A 232 -43.76 -23.82 47.89
C ARG A 232 -43.66 -24.90 46.84
#